data_AF-U9SWI7-F1
#
_entry.id   AF-U9SWI7-F1
#
_cell.length_a   1.000
_cell.length_b   1.000
_cell.length_c   1.000
_cell.angle_alpha   90.00
_cell.angle_beta   90.00
_cell.angle_gamma   90.00
#
_symmetry.space_group_name_H-M   'P 1'
#
loop_
_entity.id
_entity.type
_entity.pdbx_description
1 polymer ?
#
loop_
_entity_poly.entity_id
_entity_poly.type
_entity_poly.pdbx_seq_one_letter_code
_entity_poly.pdbx_strand_id
1 'polypeptide(L)'
;MAADRNTPEGVENWLIQSSTNPWLFPSIVGPELTREILQHICSRWNLYPSNIKLGVLFALLCIRKLLLSSMGNELTAIITNGCNDNDEWVRLVSKMLQNYPSTGTLDLNIEQHIPEDAQLGLQSLMERIQQTGIKFHPTEYAFIDRDISDAFSTLSINTEAVRSPSSHFTLRQGIEISKQQRLHALNNVAMPPPSPGLTSPVNATGFNFMSDQNRIGSSQGLPSNRSTTSSGPSLFIPPKRRPSQLSQPFHRPPNPSRGN
;
A
#
# COMPACT_ATOMS: atom_id res chain seq x y z
N MET A 1 -21.32 -28.71 -2.66
CA MET A 1 -22.08 -28.77 -3.93
C MET A 1 -21.91 -27.42 -4.61
N ALA A 2 -21.45 -27.38 -5.85
CA ALA A 2 -21.41 -26.12 -6.60
C ALA A 2 -22.85 -25.67 -6.84
N ALA A 3 -23.23 -24.48 -6.38
CA ALA A 3 -24.55 -23.93 -6.66
C ALA A 3 -24.70 -23.71 -8.17
N ASP A 4 -25.83 -24.15 -8.72
CA ASP A 4 -26.20 -23.85 -10.11
C ASP A 4 -26.35 -22.34 -10.26
N ARG A 5 -25.63 -21.71 -11.19
CA ARG A 5 -25.67 -20.25 -11.39
C ARG A 5 -26.54 -19.83 -12.58
N ASN A 6 -27.23 -20.79 -13.21
CA ASN A 6 -28.11 -20.52 -14.35
C ASN A 6 -29.55 -20.19 -13.94
N THR A 7 -29.85 -20.27 -12.65
CA THR A 7 -31.17 -19.98 -12.08
C THR A 7 -31.07 -18.84 -11.06
N PRO A 8 -32.11 -18.03 -10.89
CA PRO A 8 -32.04 -16.89 -9.98
C PRO A 8 -31.97 -17.33 -8.50
N GLU A 9 -32.60 -18.45 -8.13
CA GLU A 9 -32.47 -19.07 -6.79
C GLU A 9 -31.07 -19.64 -6.57
N GLY A 10 -30.47 -20.21 -7.61
CA GLY A 10 -29.13 -20.76 -7.54
C GLY A 10 -28.05 -19.68 -7.38
N VAL A 11 -28.20 -18.55 -8.08
CA VAL A 11 -27.36 -17.35 -7.87
C VAL A 11 -27.52 -16.82 -6.45
N GLU A 12 -28.75 -16.73 -5.92
CA GLU A 12 -28.99 -16.31 -4.54
C GLU A 12 -28.26 -17.20 -3.53
N ASN A 13 -28.42 -18.52 -3.65
CA ASN A 13 -27.74 -19.46 -2.78
C ASN A 13 -26.21 -19.35 -2.87
N TRP A 14 -25.68 -19.15 -4.08
CA TRP A 14 -24.26 -18.94 -4.29
C TRP A 14 -23.74 -17.67 -3.60
N LEU A 15 -24.47 -16.56 -3.69
CA LEU A 15 -24.08 -15.31 -3.02
C LEU A 15 -24.09 -15.48 -1.49
N ILE A 16 -25.12 -16.10 -0.94
CA ILE A 16 -25.20 -16.37 0.51
C ILE A 16 -24.05 -17.28 0.97
N GLN A 17 -23.71 -18.32 0.20
CA GLN A 17 -22.58 -19.19 0.53
C GLN A 17 -21.23 -18.46 0.43
N SER A 18 -21.11 -17.53 -0.53
CA SER A 18 -19.88 -16.76 -0.74
C SER A 18 -19.69 -15.66 0.31
N SER A 19 -20.75 -15.27 1.04
CA SER A 19 -20.74 -14.14 1.98
C SER A 19 -20.23 -14.47 3.37
N THR A 20 -19.56 -15.59 3.55
CA THR A 20 -18.98 -16.01 4.84
C THR A 20 -17.96 -15.01 5.38
N ASN A 21 -17.21 -14.35 4.49
CA ASN A 21 -16.30 -13.26 4.84
C ASN A 21 -16.64 -12.01 4.01
N PRO A 22 -17.15 -10.92 4.65
CA PRO A 22 -17.54 -9.69 3.95
C PRO A 22 -16.43 -9.04 3.12
N TRP A 23 -15.16 -9.22 3.50
CA TRP A 23 -14.02 -8.59 2.82
C TRP A 23 -13.47 -9.42 1.66
N LEU A 24 -13.69 -10.73 1.68
CA LEU A 24 -13.32 -11.62 0.58
C LEU A 24 -14.45 -11.79 -0.44
N PHE A 25 -15.70 -11.56 -0.02
CA PHE A 25 -16.86 -11.68 -0.88
C PHE A 25 -16.70 -10.90 -2.21
N PRO A 26 -16.30 -9.60 -2.22
CA PRO A 26 -16.23 -8.83 -3.46
C PRO A 26 -15.21 -9.39 -4.45
N SER A 27 -14.05 -9.85 -3.97
CA SER A 27 -12.97 -10.37 -4.80
C SER A 27 -13.24 -11.77 -5.33
N ILE A 28 -14.08 -12.57 -4.64
CA ILE A 28 -14.53 -13.89 -5.10
C ILE A 28 -15.67 -13.74 -6.11
N VAL A 29 -16.66 -12.89 -5.82
CA VAL A 29 -17.88 -12.75 -6.63
C VAL A 29 -17.62 -11.92 -7.87
N GLY A 30 -16.90 -10.80 -7.75
CA GLY A 30 -16.72 -9.83 -8.83
C GLY A 30 -16.21 -10.38 -10.17
N PRO A 31 -15.15 -11.21 -10.17
CA PRO A 31 -14.63 -11.81 -11.41
C PRO A 31 -15.59 -12.78 -12.10
N GLU A 32 -16.53 -13.35 -11.34
CA GLU A 32 -17.51 -14.33 -11.81
C GLU A 32 -18.81 -13.66 -12.29
N LEU A 33 -18.97 -12.35 -12.11
CA LEU A 33 -20.16 -11.63 -12.55
C LEU A 33 -20.22 -11.58 -14.08
N THR A 34 -21.22 -12.28 -14.64
CA THR A 34 -21.62 -12.16 -16.04
C THR A 34 -22.90 -11.35 -16.16
N ARG A 35 -23.28 -10.99 -17.39
CA ARG A 35 -24.52 -10.26 -17.67
C ARG A 35 -25.74 -11.00 -17.11
N GLU A 36 -25.80 -12.31 -17.33
CA GLU A 36 -26.88 -13.19 -16.91
C GLU A 36 -26.98 -13.24 -15.38
N ILE A 37 -25.84 -13.37 -14.70
CA ILE A 37 -25.79 -13.35 -13.23
C ILE A 37 -26.28 -11.99 -12.69
N LEU A 38 -25.86 -10.87 -13.28
CA LEU A 38 -26.36 -9.56 -12.87
C LEU A 38 -27.87 -9.40 -13.09
N GLN A 39 -28.42 -9.95 -14.18
CA GLN A 39 -29.87 -9.94 -14.41
C GLN A 39 -30.61 -10.74 -13.33
N HIS A 40 -30.11 -11.92 -12.96
CA HIS A 40 -30.66 -12.71 -11.85
C HIS A 40 -30.61 -11.94 -10.53
N ILE A 41 -29.48 -11.32 -10.20
CA ILE A 41 -29.32 -10.48 -9.01
C ILE A 41 -30.34 -9.33 -9.03
N CYS A 42 -30.46 -8.63 -10.15
CA CYS A 42 -31.36 -7.50 -10.30
C CYS A 42 -32.82 -7.92 -10.08
N SER A 43 -33.23 -9.10 -10.58
CA SER A 43 -34.60 -9.61 -10.45
C SER A 43 -35.03 -9.93 -9.01
N ARG A 44 -34.07 -10.27 -8.15
CA ARG A 44 -34.30 -10.66 -6.75
C ARG A 44 -33.72 -9.68 -5.73
N TRP A 45 -33.37 -8.46 -6.16
CA TRP A 45 -32.68 -7.47 -5.34
C TRP A 45 -33.29 -7.30 -3.95
N ASN A 46 -34.62 -7.17 -3.87
CA ASN A 46 -35.35 -6.92 -2.63
C ASN A 46 -35.33 -8.08 -1.64
N LEU A 47 -35.00 -9.30 -2.08
CA LEU A 47 -34.94 -10.49 -1.24
C LEU A 47 -33.59 -10.62 -0.53
N TYR A 48 -32.54 -9.98 -1.05
CA TYR A 48 -31.22 -10.05 -0.44
C TYR A 48 -31.14 -9.23 0.86
N PRO A 49 -30.47 -9.75 1.89
CA PRO A 49 -30.17 -8.97 3.08
C PRO A 49 -29.11 -7.90 2.77
N SER A 50 -29.08 -6.81 3.55
CA SER A 50 -28.23 -5.63 3.29
C SER A 50 -26.75 -5.97 3.13
N ASN A 51 -26.22 -6.92 3.91
CA ASN A 51 -24.83 -7.34 3.83
C ASN A 51 -24.47 -7.96 2.47
N ILE A 52 -25.39 -8.71 1.86
CA ILE A 52 -25.19 -9.28 0.51
C ILE A 52 -25.24 -8.18 -0.53
N LYS A 53 -26.22 -7.26 -0.42
CA LYS A 53 -26.34 -6.11 -1.33
C LYS A 53 -25.08 -5.26 -1.34
N LEU A 54 -24.56 -4.91 -0.17
CA LEU A 54 -23.29 -4.19 -0.02
C LEU A 54 -22.12 -4.97 -0.63
N GLY A 55 -22.05 -6.27 -0.34
CA GLY A 55 -21.05 -7.14 -0.95
C GLY A 55 -21.11 -7.10 -2.47
N VAL A 56 -22.30 -7.17 -3.07
CA VAL A 56 -22.50 -7.13 -4.52
C VAL A 56 -22.06 -5.78 -5.08
N LEU A 57 -22.44 -4.68 -4.44
CA LEU A 57 -22.02 -3.33 -4.85
C LEU A 57 -20.49 -3.20 -4.85
N PHE A 58 -19.81 -3.71 -3.82
CA PHE A 58 -18.34 -3.76 -3.81
C PHE A 58 -17.78 -4.71 -4.87
N ALA A 59 -18.45 -5.83 -5.16
CA ALA A 59 -18.02 -6.76 -6.19
C ALA A 59 -18.03 -6.12 -7.59
N LEU A 60 -18.89 -5.12 -7.83
CA LEU A 60 -18.88 -4.36 -9.09
C LEU A 60 -17.55 -3.64 -9.34
N LEU A 61 -16.85 -3.22 -8.27
CA LEU A 61 -15.53 -2.60 -8.36
C LEU A 61 -14.43 -3.59 -8.76
N CYS A 62 -14.66 -4.89 -8.59
CA CYS A 62 -13.73 -5.94 -8.98
C CYS A 62 -13.91 -6.39 -10.43
N ILE A 63 -14.92 -5.87 -11.15
CA ILE A 63 -15.12 -6.14 -12.58
C ILE A 63 -14.02 -5.43 -13.38
N ARG A 64 -13.42 -6.15 -14.33
CA ARG A 64 -12.38 -5.58 -15.21
C ARG A 64 -12.96 -4.41 -16.00
N LYS A 65 -12.24 -3.28 -16.05
CA LYS A 65 -12.65 -2.05 -16.76
C LYS A 65 -13.15 -2.27 -18.20
N LEU A 66 -12.52 -3.20 -18.93
CA LEU A 66 -12.89 -3.55 -20.31
C LEU A 66 -14.29 -4.17 -20.46
N LEU A 67 -14.85 -4.73 -19.37
CA LEU A 67 -16.18 -5.35 -19.34
C LEU A 67 -17.27 -4.40 -18.84
N LEU A 68 -16.90 -3.23 -18.28
CA LEU A 68 -17.89 -2.29 -17.74
C LEU A 68 -18.84 -1.77 -18.84
N SER A 69 -18.32 -1.48 -20.03
CA SER A 69 -19.12 -0.98 -21.14
C SER A 69 -20.10 -2.04 -21.69
N SER A 70 -19.71 -3.31 -21.70
CA SER A 70 -20.57 -4.39 -22.19
C SER A 70 -21.68 -4.76 -21.20
N MET A 71 -21.50 -4.47 -19.91
CA MET A 71 -22.46 -4.80 -18.84
C MET A 71 -23.09 -3.55 -18.21
N GLY A 72 -22.92 -2.38 -18.84
CA GLY A 72 -23.28 -1.09 -18.26
C GLY A 72 -24.76 -0.97 -17.90
N ASN A 73 -25.66 -1.55 -18.69
CA ASN A 73 -27.10 -1.52 -18.44
C ASN A 73 -27.46 -2.30 -17.17
N GLU A 74 -26.93 -3.52 -17.03
CA GLU A 74 -27.17 -4.37 -15.87
C GLU A 74 -26.56 -3.79 -14.59
N LEU A 75 -25.35 -3.23 -14.69
CA LEU A 75 -24.70 -2.53 -13.58
C LEU A 75 -25.53 -1.32 -13.14
N THR A 76 -25.98 -0.51 -14.09
CA THR A 76 -26.82 0.67 -13.82
C THR A 76 -28.15 0.26 -13.17
N ALA A 77 -28.77 -0.84 -13.60
CA ALA A 77 -30.00 -1.34 -13.02
C ALA A 77 -29.82 -1.74 -11.54
N ILE A 78 -28.75 -2.50 -11.22
CA ILE A 78 -28.43 -2.87 -9.84
C ILE A 78 -28.16 -1.64 -8.97
N ILE A 79 -27.36 -0.69 -9.46
CA ILE A 79 -27.05 0.55 -8.74
C ILE A 79 -28.32 1.39 -8.52
N THR A 80 -29.23 1.42 -9.50
CA THR A 80 -30.52 2.12 -9.39
C THR A 80 -31.39 1.48 -8.31
N ASN A 81 -31.46 0.15 -8.26
CA ASN A 81 -32.16 -0.55 -7.18
C ASN A 81 -31.56 -0.23 -5.82
N GLY A 82 -30.23 -0.23 -5.71
CA GLY A 82 -29.53 0.11 -4.48
C GLY A 82 -29.73 1.57 -4.04
N CYS A 83 -29.86 2.51 -4.98
CA CYS A 83 -30.19 3.92 -4.68
C CYS A 83 -31.56 4.08 -4.02
N ASN A 84 -32.49 3.16 -4.29
CA ASN A 84 -33.85 3.15 -3.76
C ASN A 84 -34.02 2.14 -2.61
N ASP A 85 -32.92 1.60 -2.08
CA ASP A 85 -32.98 0.59 -1.02
C ASP A 85 -33.45 1.18 0.32
N ASN A 86 -33.98 0.34 1.20
CA ASN A 86 -34.39 0.74 2.54
C ASN A 86 -33.18 0.97 3.46
N ASP A 87 -32.09 0.26 3.22
CA ASP A 87 -30.86 0.37 4.00
C ASP A 87 -30.02 1.59 3.59
N GLU A 88 -29.65 2.41 4.57
CA GLU A 88 -28.97 3.70 4.32
C GLU A 88 -27.55 3.51 3.76
N TRP A 89 -26.85 2.45 4.17
CA TRP A 89 -25.50 2.15 3.69
C TRP A 89 -25.55 1.63 2.25
N VAL A 90 -26.54 0.78 1.93
CA VAL A 90 -26.78 0.34 0.54
C VAL A 90 -27.05 1.54 -0.35
N ARG A 91 -27.90 2.48 0.09
CA ARG A 91 -28.16 3.72 -0.65
C ARG A 91 -26.89 4.56 -0.83
N LEU A 92 -26.14 4.82 0.23
CA LEU A 92 -24.91 5.61 0.19
C LEU A 92 -23.91 5.04 -0.83
N VAL A 93 -23.59 3.75 -0.72
CA VAL A 93 -22.62 3.10 -1.62
C VAL A 93 -23.12 3.11 -3.07
N SER A 94 -24.42 2.92 -3.28
CA SER A 94 -25.02 3.02 -4.62
C SER A 94 -24.92 4.43 -5.18
N LYS A 95 -25.09 5.46 -4.35
CA LYS A 95 -24.93 6.86 -4.76
C LYS A 95 -23.51 7.17 -5.20
N MET A 96 -22.50 6.65 -4.50
CA MET A 96 -21.09 6.74 -4.91
C MET A 96 -20.82 6.07 -6.26
N LEU A 97 -21.57 5.00 -6.57
CA LEU A 97 -21.39 4.19 -7.77
C LEU A 97 -22.20 4.65 -8.98
N GLN A 98 -23.10 5.63 -8.87
CA GLN A 98 -24.02 6.03 -9.95
C GLN A 98 -23.34 6.23 -11.31
N ASN A 99 -22.17 6.86 -11.32
CA ASN A 99 -21.40 7.15 -12.54
C ASN A 99 -20.34 6.09 -12.85
N TYR A 100 -20.17 5.07 -12.01
CA TYR A 100 -19.11 4.08 -12.14
C TYR A 100 -19.23 3.25 -13.43
N PRO A 101 -20.41 2.76 -13.87
CA PRO A 101 -20.52 1.96 -15.09
C PRO A 101 -20.05 2.70 -16.36
N SER A 102 -20.20 4.02 -16.40
CA SER A 102 -19.82 4.85 -17.56
C SER A 102 -18.40 5.43 -17.44
N THR A 103 -18.00 5.89 -16.26
CA THR A 103 -16.72 6.61 -16.05
C THR A 103 -15.62 5.71 -15.50
N GLY A 104 -15.96 4.62 -14.82
CA GLY A 104 -15.04 3.85 -14.00
C GLY A 104 -14.52 4.60 -12.77
N THR A 105 -15.19 5.68 -12.36
CA THR A 105 -14.83 6.51 -11.21
C THR A 105 -15.93 6.54 -10.17
N LEU A 106 -15.55 6.75 -8.91
CA LEU A 106 -16.47 6.92 -7.79
C LEU A 106 -16.83 8.39 -7.61
N ASP A 107 -18.09 8.67 -7.32
CA ASP A 107 -18.51 9.98 -6.86
C ASP A 107 -18.27 10.10 -5.35
N LEU A 108 -17.57 11.17 -4.96
CA LEU A 108 -17.23 11.47 -3.57
C LEU A 108 -18.08 12.61 -3.00
N ASN A 109 -18.92 13.26 -3.82
CA ASN A 109 -19.82 14.33 -3.40
C ASN A 109 -21.10 13.76 -2.76
N ILE A 110 -20.92 13.01 -1.68
CA ILE A 110 -21.98 12.19 -1.08
C ILE A 110 -22.50 12.73 0.25
N GLU A 111 -22.05 13.91 0.69
CA GLU A 111 -22.37 14.49 2.02
C GLU A 111 -23.87 14.47 2.33
N GLN A 112 -24.71 14.81 1.35
CA GLN A 112 -26.16 14.80 1.45
C GLN A 112 -26.81 13.41 1.60
N HIS A 113 -26.06 12.34 1.38
CA HIS A 113 -26.53 10.95 1.41
C HIS A 113 -25.96 10.15 2.58
N ILE A 114 -25.08 10.75 3.38
CA ILE A 114 -24.44 10.09 4.52
C ILE A 114 -25.51 9.83 5.60
N PRO A 115 -25.56 8.62 6.19
CA PRO A 115 -26.42 8.32 7.32
C PRO A 115 -26.25 9.34 8.45
N GLU A 116 -27.35 9.75 9.08
CA GLU A 116 -27.37 10.83 10.09
C GLU A 116 -26.37 10.55 11.24
N ASP A 117 -26.31 9.30 11.70
CA ASP A 117 -25.38 8.85 12.75
C ASP A 117 -23.90 9.07 12.39
N ALA A 118 -23.55 9.02 11.10
CA ALA A 118 -22.19 9.23 10.61
C ALA A 118 -21.89 10.71 10.31
N GLN A 119 -22.91 11.54 10.06
CA GLN A 119 -22.73 12.98 9.75
C GLN A 119 -22.09 13.73 10.91
N LEU A 120 -22.54 13.50 12.14
CA LEU A 120 -21.97 14.14 13.34
C LEU A 120 -20.48 13.80 13.51
N GLY A 121 -20.11 12.54 13.26
CA GLY A 121 -18.73 12.10 13.32
C GLY A 121 -17.84 12.79 12.27
N LEU A 122 -18.35 12.94 11.05
CA LEU A 122 -17.64 13.63 9.98
C LEU A 122 -17.52 15.13 10.23
N GLN A 123 -18.58 15.78 10.71
CA GLN A 123 -18.53 17.19 11.09
C GLN A 123 -17.51 17.42 12.21
N SER A 124 -17.53 16.59 13.25
CA SER A 124 -16.54 16.67 14.34
C SER A 124 -15.11 16.46 13.84
N LEU A 125 -14.90 15.53 12.90
CA LEU A 125 -13.61 15.32 12.27
C LEU A 125 -13.17 16.53 11.45
N MET A 126 -14.08 17.12 10.66
CA MET A 126 -13.82 18.31 9.85
C MET A 126 -13.44 19.51 10.73
N GLU A 127 -14.20 19.77 11.79
CA GLU A 127 -13.89 20.82 12.77
C GLU A 127 -12.51 20.59 13.41
N ARG A 128 -12.21 19.34 13.78
CA ARG A 128 -10.90 18.99 14.35
C ARG A 128 -9.77 19.23 13.34
N ILE A 129 -9.93 18.83 12.09
CA ILE A 129 -8.93 19.06 11.03
C ILE A 129 -8.72 20.55 10.82
N GLN A 130 -9.79 21.36 10.79
CA GLN A 130 -9.69 22.81 10.67
C GLN A 130 -8.97 23.44 11.87
N GLN A 131 -9.25 22.99 13.10
CA GLN A 131 -8.62 23.49 14.32
C GLN A 131 -7.15 23.08 14.47
N THR A 132 -6.83 21.81 14.21
CA THR A 132 -5.50 21.26 14.53
C THR A 132 -4.58 21.08 13.34
N GLY A 133 -5.12 21.10 12.13
CA GLY A 133 -4.42 20.71 10.92
C GLY A 133 -4.12 19.22 10.84
N ILE A 134 -3.59 18.81 9.69
CA ILE A 134 -3.08 17.46 9.46
C ILE A 134 -1.60 17.45 9.88
N LYS A 135 -1.26 16.68 10.92
CA LYS A 135 0.08 16.65 11.54
C LYS A 135 1.00 15.54 11.02
N PHE A 136 0.60 14.87 9.96
CA PHE A 136 1.33 13.76 9.35
C PHE A 136 1.38 13.95 7.84
N HIS A 137 2.46 13.47 7.23
CA HIS A 137 2.60 13.48 5.78
C HIS A 137 2.13 12.15 5.18
N PRO A 138 1.58 12.17 3.96
CA PRO A 138 1.40 10.96 3.17
C PRO A 138 2.73 10.23 3.02
N THR A 139 2.70 8.89 2.97
CA THR A 139 3.93 8.08 2.92
C THR A 139 4.73 8.28 1.64
N GLU A 140 4.07 8.73 0.58
CA GLU A 140 4.66 9.05 -0.72
C GLU A 140 5.67 10.18 -0.61
N TYR A 141 5.53 11.06 0.40
CA TYR A 141 6.42 12.21 0.58
C TYR A 141 7.86 11.79 0.91
N ALA A 142 8.07 10.56 1.40
CA ALA A 142 9.41 10.01 1.63
C ALA A 142 10.19 9.74 0.33
N PHE A 143 9.52 9.76 -0.83
CA PHE A 143 10.07 9.36 -2.12
C PHE A 143 10.08 10.48 -3.16
N ILE A 144 9.56 11.67 -2.83
CA ILE A 144 9.51 12.82 -3.74
C ILE A 144 10.52 13.88 -3.31
N ASP A 145 10.95 14.69 -4.28
CA ASP A 145 11.82 15.82 -4.00
C ASP A 145 11.10 16.84 -3.10
N ARG A 146 11.87 17.57 -2.30
CA ARG A 146 11.35 18.59 -1.39
C ARG A 146 10.55 19.65 -2.14
N ASP A 147 11.02 20.10 -3.30
CA ASP A 147 10.35 21.14 -4.06
C ASP A 147 8.96 20.68 -4.57
N ILE A 148 8.82 19.38 -4.88
CA ILE A 148 7.54 18.76 -5.25
C ILE A 148 6.66 18.59 -4.01
N SER A 149 7.22 18.12 -2.90
CA SER A 149 6.53 17.99 -1.61
C SER A 149 5.95 19.33 -1.13
N ASP A 150 6.71 20.40 -1.27
CA ASP A 150 6.31 21.75 -0.86
C ASP A 150 5.16 22.26 -1.75
N ALA A 151 5.19 21.96 -3.06
CA ALA A 151 4.08 22.27 -3.96
C ALA A 151 2.78 21.56 -3.55
N PHE A 152 2.83 20.28 -3.17
CA PHE A 152 1.64 19.54 -2.68
C PHE A 152 1.18 19.98 -1.29
N SER A 153 2.10 20.47 -0.45
CA SER A 153 1.79 20.94 0.90
C SER A 153 0.89 22.18 0.90
N THR A 154 0.93 23.00 -0.17
CA THR A 154 0.04 24.18 -0.32
C THR A 154 -1.43 23.84 -0.55
N LEU A 155 -1.74 22.60 -0.97
CA LEU A 155 -3.12 22.12 -1.16
C LEU A 155 -3.69 21.50 0.13
N SER A 156 -2.87 21.32 1.16
CA SER A 156 -3.28 20.71 2.43
C SER A 156 -3.75 21.79 3.41
N ILE A 157 -4.98 21.62 3.91
CA ILE A 157 -5.59 22.45 4.94
C ILE A 157 -4.64 22.50 6.16
N ASN A 158 -4.18 23.71 6.47
CA ASN A 158 -3.22 24.08 7.52
C ASN A 158 -1.74 23.96 7.12
N THR A 159 -1.30 25.04 6.51
CA THR A 159 0.05 25.57 6.31
C THR A 159 0.81 25.80 7.63
N GLU A 160 0.93 24.79 8.48
CA GLU A 160 2.13 24.67 9.29
C GLU A 160 3.15 23.91 8.46
N ALA A 161 3.71 24.62 7.49
CA ALA A 161 4.88 24.23 6.73
C ALA A 161 5.88 23.55 7.68
N VAL A 162 6.19 22.28 7.38
CA VAL A 162 7.32 21.51 7.89
C VAL A 162 7.83 22.05 9.22
N ARG A 163 7.14 21.73 10.34
CA ARG A 163 7.69 22.09 11.66
C ARG A 163 9.07 21.44 11.74
N SER A 164 10.11 22.26 11.70
CA SER A 164 11.47 21.82 11.96
C SER A 164 11.46 21.00 13.25
N PRO A 165 12.14 19.85 13.31
CA PRO A 165 12.15 19.01 14.50
C PRO A 165 12.41 19.87 15.74
N SER A 166 11.59 19.70 16.78
CA SER A 166 11.77 20.45 18.02
C SER A 166 13.15 20.16 18.61
N SER A 167 13.94 21.22 18.81
CA SER A 167 15.24 21.10 19.47
C SER A 167 15.01 20.86 20.96
N HIS A 168 15.13 19.61 21.39
CA HIS A 168 15.00 19.24 22.80
C HIS A 168 16.31 19.40 23.59
N PHE A 169 17.43 19.61 22.90
CA PHE A 169 18.76 19.77 23.48
C PHE A 169 19.69 20.49 22.50
N THR A 170 20.73 21.11 23.04
CA THR A 170 21.79 21.75 22.25
C THR A 170 22.95 20.76 22.03
N LEU A 171 23.27 20.47 20.78
CA LEU A 171 24.45 19.67 20.43
C LEU A 171 25.73 20.45 20.79
N ARG A 172 26.56 19.91 21.68
CA ARG A 172 27.92 20.42 21.88
C ARG A 172 28.80 19.86 20.76
N GLN A 173 29.26 20.75 19.87
CA GLN A 173 30.24 20.55 18.78
C GLN A 173 30.07 19.24 17.98
N GLY A 174 29.49 19.36 16.79
CA GLY A 174 28.96 18.24 16.02
C GLY A 174 29.98 17.18 15.58
N ILE A 175 29.43 16.01 15.25
CA ILE A 175 30.10 14.88 14.56
C ILE A 175 30.46 15.27 13.10
N GLU A 176 30.72 16.56 12.82
CA GLU A 176 31.13 17.06 11.49
C GLU A 176 32.45 16.45 11.02
N ILE A 177 33.31 16.09 11.98
CA ILE A 177 34.62 15.49 11.76
C ILE A 177 34.48 14.23 10.86
N SER A 178 33.40 13.45 11.00
CA SER A 178 33.22 12.22 10.23
C SER A 178 32.80 12.46 8.77
N LYS A 179 32.00 13.49 8.47
CA LYS A 179 31.53 13.75 7.10
C LYS A 179 32.65 14.35 6.25
N GLN A 180 33.38 15.33 6.78
CA GLN A 180 34.48 15.98 6.06
C GLN A 180 35.64 15.01 5.82
N GLN A 181 36.04 14.22 6.82
CA GLN A 181 37.06 13.18 6.63
C GLN A 181 36.64 12.12 5.61
N ARG A 182 35.37 11.69 5.63
CA ARG A 182 34.83 10.75 4.63
C ARG A 182 34.85 11.35 3.23
N LEU A 183 34.50 12.63 3.08
CA LEU A 183 34.58 13.34 1.80
C LEU A 183 36.03 13.47 1.30
N HIS A 184 36.97 13.83 2.18
CA HIS A 184 38.39 13.89 1.83
C HIS A 184 38.94 12.51 1.41
N ALA A 185 38.59 11.45 2.14
CA ALA A 185 38.99 10.08 1.78
C ALA A 185 38.41 9.66 0.43
N LEU A 186 37.13 9.97 0.15
CA LEU A 186 36.51 9.71 -1.15
C LEU A 186 37.18 10.51 -2.28
N ASN A 187 37.50 11.78 -2.04
CA ASN A 187 38.16 12.63 -3.03
C ASN A 187 39.60 12.14 -3.31
N ASN A 188 40.31 11.68 -2.28
CA ASN A 188 41.65 11.10 -2.43
C ASN A 188 41.65 9.75 -3.17
N VAL A 189 40.54 9.01 -3.15
CA VAL A 189 40.35 7.78 -3.95
C VAL A 189 39.89 8.11 -5.37
N ALA A 190 39.16 9.21 -5.56
CA ALA A 190 38.68 9.66 -6.87
C ALA A 190 39.77 10.39 -7.69
N MET A 191 40.74 11.00 -7.03
CA MET A 191 41.92 11.57 -7.69
C MET A 191 42.92 10.44 -7.96
N PRO A 192 43.25 10.12 -9.23
CA PRO A 192 44.39 9.25 -9.50
C PRO A 192 45.64 9.90 -8.86
N PRO A 193 46.53 9.11 -8.24
CA PRO A 193 47.72 9.67 -7.59
C PRO A 193 48.49 10.53 -8.62
N PRO A 194 49.08 11.67 -8.22
CA PRO A 194 49.99 12.39 -9.10
C PRO A 194 51.08 11.40 -9.49
N SER A 195 51.08 11.03 -10.76
CA SER A 195 52.03 10.07 -11.31
C SER A 195 53.42 10.65 -11.05
N PRO A 196 54.30 10.02 -10.25
CA PRO A 196 55.70 10.40 -10.28
C PRO A 196 56.16 10.04 -11.69
N GLY A 197 56.45 11.07 -12.48
CA GLY A 197 56.70 10.95 -13.90
C GLY A 197 57.71 9.85 -14.17
N LEU A 198 57.25 8.75 -14.74
CA LEU A 198 58.04 7.80 -15.51
C LEU A 198 57.08 7.16 -16.53
N THR A 199 57.53 7.23 -17.76
CA THR A 199 56.87 6.95 -19.04
C THR A 199 56.38 5.50 -19.20
N SER A 200 55.09 5.28 -19.50
CA SER A 200 54.63 4.25 -20.46
C SER A 200 53.12 4.24 -20.67
N PRO A 201 52.65 3.73 -21.83
CA PRO A 201 51.40 4.16 -22.42
C PRO A 201 50.15 3.47 -21.87
N VAL A 202 49.06 4.21 -22.03
CA VAL A 202 47.65 3.83 -21.94
C VAL A 202 47.39 2.44 -22.51
N ASN A 203 46.69 1.59 -21.75
CA ASN A 203 45.85 0.57 -22.36
C ASN A 203 44.52 0.47 -21.60
N ALA A 204 43.55 1.26 -22.08
CA ALA A 204 42.14 1.03 -21.86
C ALA A 204 41.65 0.00 -22.88
N THR A 205 41.46 -1.24 -22.47
CA THR A 205 40.66 -2.24 -23.20
C THR A 205 40.17 -3.23 -22.15
N GLY A 206 38.87 -3.37 -21.90
CA GLY A 206 37.92 -3.82 -22.91
C GLY A 206 37.86 -5.34 -22.80
N PHE A 207 36.78 -5.84 -22.19
CA PHE A 207 36.43 -7.25 -22.15
C PHE A 207 36.48 -7.82 -23.57
N ASN A 208 37.37 -8.78 -23.82
CA ASN A 208 37.29 -9.66 -24.99
C ASN A 208 37.59 -11.10 -24.61
N PHE A 209 36.62 -11.96 -24.90
CA PHE A 209 36.67 -13.41 -24.88
C PHE A 209 37.58 -13.92 -26.00
N MET A 210 38.47 -14.88 -25.71
CA MET A 210 39.00 -15.87 -26.66
C MET A 210 39.80 -16.93 -25.86
N SER A 211 39.30 -18.15 -25.71
CA SER A 211 39.51 -19.34 -26.57
C SER A 211 40.84 -20.06 -26.33
N ASP A 212 40.73 -21.14 -25.55
CA ASP A 212 41.44 -22.43 -25.58
C ASP A 212 42.98 -22.56 -25.73
N GLN A 213 43.52 -23.41 -24.85
CA GLN A 213 44.26 -24.65 -25.14
C GLN A 213 45.66 -24.81 -24.50
N ASN A 214 45.75 -25.83 -23.63
CA ASN A 214 46.91 -26.64 -23.22
C ASN A 214 48.13 -26.00 -22.53
N ARG A 215 48.28 -26.28 -21.21
CA ARG A 215 49.55 -26.81 -20.68
C ARG A 215 49.39 -27.58 -19.36
N ILE A 216 50.04 -28.75 -19.35
CA ILE A 216 50.11 -29.79 -18.31
C ILE A 216 50.97 -29.34 -17.12
N GLY A 217 50.58 -29.71 -15.88
CA GLY A 217 51.46 -29.64 -14.70
C GLY A 217 50.75 -29.73 -13.33
N SER A 218 50.73 -30.95 -12.77
CA SER A 218 50.65 -31.42 -11.37
C SER A 218 50.70 -30.37 -10.22
N SER A 219 50.07 -30.48 -9.05
CA SER A 219 49.22 -31.47 -8.37
C SER A 219 48.83 -30.92 -6.97
N GLN A 220 47.74 -31.46 -6.40
CA GLN A 220 47.34 -31.50 -4.97
C GLN A 220 46.29 -30.50 -4.45
N GLY A 221 45.11 -31.05 -4.10
CA GLY A 221 44.34 -30.62 -2.92
C GLY A 221 42.91 -30.13 -3.13
N LEU A 222 41.94 -31.05 -3.31
CA LEU A 222 40.51 -30.81 -3.02
C LEU A 222 40.25 -31.11 -1.53
N PRO A 223 39.27 -30.45 -0.89
CA PRO A 223 37.93 -31.01 -0.95
C PRO A 223 36.88 -30.03 -1.49
N SER A 224 36.01 -30.60 -2.32
CA SER A 224 34.73 -30.03 -2.74
C SER A 224 33.87 -29.67 -1.53
N ASN A 225 33.29 -28.48 -1.54
CA ASN A 225 31.84 -28.41 -1.44
C ASN A 225 31.27 -27.29 -2.29
N ARG A 226 30.44 -27.69 -3.24
CA ARG A 226 29.78 -26.84 -4.24
C ARG A 226 28.49 -26.31 -3.64
N SER A 227 28.27 -25.02 -3.71
CA SER A 227 26.92 -24.44 -3.72
C SER A 227 26.95 -23.18 -4.56
N THR A 228 26.38 -23.32 -5.75
CA THR A 228 26.08 -22.31 -6.74
C THR A 228 25.22 -21.19 -6.16
N THR A 229 25.54 -19.92 -6.43
CA THR A 229 24.56 -18.90 -6.82
C THR A 229 25.27 -17.64 -7.30
N SER A 230 24.69 -17.10 -8.37
CA SER A 230 25.08 -15.95 -9.17
C SER A 230 25.29 -14.66 -8.37
N SER A 231 26.39 -13.96 -8.68
CA SER A 231 26.65 -12.59 -8.28
C SER A 231 25.70 -11.62 -9.00
N GLY A 232 24.52 -11.37 -8.42
CA GLY A 232 23.70 -10.19 -8.71
C GLY A 232 24.18 -8.97 -7.91
N PRO A 233 23.82 -7.73 -8.30
CA PRO A 233 24.27 -6.52 -7.63
C PRO A 233 23.67 -6.43 -6.21
N SER A 234 24.52 -6.07 -5.25
CA SER A 234 24.20 -5.94 -3.84
C SER A 234 23.10 -4.89 -3.61
N LEU A 235 21.90 -5.33 -3.23
CA LEU A 235 20.85 -4.46 -2.70
C LEU A 235 21.14 -4.22 -1.22
N PHE A 236 21.34 -2.96 -0.87
CA PHE A 236 21.51 -2.51 0.50
C PHE A 236 20.19 -2.75 1.27
N ILE A 237 20.11 -3.83 2.05
CA ILE A 237 18.99 -4.09 2.97
C ILE A 237 19.35 -3.41 4.30
N PRO A 238 18.61 -2.39 4.75
CA PRO A 238 18.83 -1.82 6.08
C PRO A 238 18.47 -2.87 7.15
N PRO A 239 19.23 -2.96 8.26
CA PRO A 239 18.90 -3.90 9.32
C PRO A 239 17.53 -3.57 9.91
N LYS A 240 16.69 -4.61 10.04
CA LYS A 240 15.40 -4.54 10.75
C LYS A 240 15.61 -3.84 12.09
N ARG A 241 14.91 -2.73 12.32
CA ARG A 241 14.82 -2.09 13.65
C ARG A 241 14.41 -3.16 14.65
N ARG A 242 15.29 -3.47 15.61
CA ARG A 242 14.92 -4.20 16.82
C ARG A 242 13.81 -3.41 17.50
N PRO A 243 12.71 -4.03 17.96
CA PRO A 243 11.83 -3.39 18.92
C PRO A 243 12.67 -3.04 20.15
N SER A 244 12.70 -1.77 20.52
CA SER A 244 13.15 -1.33 21.84
C SER A 244 12.34 -2.10 22.86
N GLN A 245 13.00 -2.93 23.67
CA GLN A 245 12.33 -3.63 24.75
C GLN A 245 11.72 -2.59 25.69
N LEU A 246 10.39 -2.60 25.69
CA LEU A 246 9.55 -1.95 26.67
C LEU A 246 10.00 -2.43 28.05
N SER A 247 10.41 -1.50 28.89
CA SER A 247 10.75 -1.73 30.30
C SER A 247 9.63 -2.54 30.96
N GLN A 248 9.97 -3.74 31.44
CA GLN A 248 9.04 -4.54 32.24
C GLN A 248 8.65 -3.78 33.52
N PRO A 249 7.39 -3.92 34.00
CA PRO A 249 6.99 -3.35 35.27
C PRO A 249 7.73 -4.06 36.42
N PHE A 250 8.31 -3.26 37.31
CA PHE A 250 8.96 -3.73 38.53
C PHE A 250 7.98 -4.57 39.38
N HIS A 251 8.34 -5.82 39.66
CA HIS A 251 7.72 -6.61 40.71
C HIS A 251 7.97 -5.96 42.07
N ARG A 252 6.90 -5.52 42.73
CA ARG A 252 6.91 -5.05 44.11
C ARG A 252 7.08 -6.26 45.05
N PRO A 253 8.02 -6.23 46.01
CA PRO A 253 8.10 -7.30 47.02
C PRO A 253 6.92 -7.17 48.02
N PRO A 254 6.47 -8.29 48.62
CA PRO A 254 5.36 -8.29 49.56
C PRO A 254 5.74 -7.63 50.90
N ASN A 255 4.80 -6.85 51.43
CA ASN A 255 4.91 -6.16 52.72
C ASN A 255 4.86 -7.19 53.87
N PRO A 256 5.72 -7.10 54.90
CA PRO A 256 5.63 -7.99 56.04
C PRO A 256 4.38 -7.70 56.88
N SER A 257 3.69 -8.78 57.21
CA SER A 257 2.50 -8.88 58.04
C SER A 257 2.69 -8.14 59.37
N ARG A 258 1.82 -7.17 59.67
CA ARG A 258 1.54 -6.79 61.06
C ARG A 258 0.51 -7.77 61.61
N GLY A 259 0.99 -8.69 62.44
CA GLY A 259 0.15 -9.44 63.36
C GLY A 259 -0.11 -8.63 64.63
N ASN A 260 -1.33 -8.78 65.14
CA ASN A 260 -1.90 -8.43 66.45
C ASN A 260 -1.72 -7.01 66.97
#